data_AF-A0AAY4AWA4-F1
#
_entry.id   AF-A0AAY4AWA4-F1
#
_cell.length_a   1.000
_cell.length_b   1.000
_cell.length_c   1.000
_cell.angle_alpha   90.00
_cell.angle_beta   90.00
_cell.angle_gamma   90.00
#
_symmetry.space_group_name_H-M   'P 1'
#
loop_
_entity.id
_entity.type
_entity.pdbx_description
1 polymer ?
#
loop_
_entity_poly.entity_id
_entity_poly.type
_entity_poly.pdbx_seq_one_letter_code
_entity_poly.pdbx_strand_id
1 'polypeptide(L)'
;SRVSCDCDVITVHWTGLFHGDIRTQEQSLVFVKRMMALATSSITYLRGIFPEGAYCSRYLEDLSVKILKEDSSCEGARKIVKW
;
A
#
# COMPACT_ATOMS: atom_id res chain seq x y z
N SER A 1 28.45 15.74 -9.23
CA SER A 1 28.16 14.40 -8.69
C SER A 1 26.66 14.22 -8.61
N ARG A 2 26.01 13.77 -9.69
CA ARG A 2 24.56 13.62 -9.76
C ARG A 2 24.26 12.17 -9.38
N VAL A 3 23.93 11.94 -8.12
CA VAL A 3 23.59 10.60 -7.62
C VAL A 3 22.29 10.17 -8.31
N SER A 4 22.43 9.17 -9.17
CA SER A 4 21.32 8.39 -9.71
C SER A 4 20.72 7.58 -8.57
N CYS A 5 19.79 8.16 -7.82
CA CYS A 5 18.85 7.36 -7.03
C CYS A 5 17.70 7.01 -7.96
N ASP A 6 17.93 6.02 -8.82
CA ASP A 6 16.83 5.29 -9.47
C ASP A 6 16.18 4.45 -8.35
N CYS A 7 15.42 5.12 -7.49
CA CYS A 7 14.42 4.41 -6.71
C CYS A 7 13.31 4.13 -7.71
N ASP A 8 13.24 2.91 -8.24
CA ASP A 8 12.13 2.41 -9.03
C ASP A 8 10.81 2.85 -8.39
N VAL A 9 10.27 3.96 -8.88
CA VAL A 9 8.95 4.43 -8.53
C VAL A 9 8.02 3.45 -9.20
N ILE A 10 7.64 2.39 -8.48
CA ILE A 10 6.61 1.47 -8.96
C ILE A 10 5.31 2.26 -8.99
N THR A 11 5.03 2.84 -10.15
CA THR A 11 3.77 3.49 -10.48
C THR A 11 2.74 2.39 -10.65
N VAL A 12 1.84 2.28 -9.68
CA VAL A 12 0.67 1.41 -9.74
C VAL A 12 -0.50 2.21 -10.31
N HIS A 13 -1.32 1.56 -11.12
CA HIS A 13 -2.56 2.16 -11.65
C HIS A 13 -3.75 1.67 -10.81
N TRP A 14 -4.83 2.47 -10.68
CA TRP A 14 -6.01 2.04 -9.92
C TRP A 14 -6.58 0.75 -10.51
N THR A 15 -6.52 0.55 -11.82
CA THR A 15 -6.95 -0.70 -12.47
C THR A 15 -6.07 -1.91 -12.16
N GLY A 16 -4.80 -1.70 -11.78
CA GLY A 16 -3.89 -2.77 -11.36
C GLY A 16 -4.03 -3.11 -9.87
N LEU A 17 -4.44 -2.13 -9.05
CA LEU A 17 -4.75 -2.32 -7.64
C LEU A 17 -6.17 -2.86 -7.43
N PHE A 18 -7.12 -2.37 -8.20
CA PHE A 18 -8.54 -2.69 -8.14
C PHE A 18 -9.02 -3.12 -9.51
N HIS A 19 -9.60 -4.32 -9.62
CA HIS A 19 -10.23 -4.73 -10.88
C HIS A 19 -11.29 -3.69 -11.25
N GLY A 20 -11.17 -3.11 -12.45
CA GLY A 20 -12.05 -2.03 -12.92
C GLY A 20 -13.51 -2.44 -13.12
N ASP A 21 -13.80 -3.74 -13.03
CA ASP A 21 -15.15 -4.28 -13.15
C ASP A 21 -15.39 -5.27 -11.99
N ILE A 22 -16.31 -4.92 -11.09
CA ILE A 22 -16.68 -5.72 -9.93
C ILE A 22 -18.01 -6.39 -10.26
N ARG A 23 -17.97 -7.58 -10.85
CA ARG A 23 -19.17 -8.31 -11.32
C ARG A 23 -19.50 -9.48 -10.41
N THR A 24 -18.52 -10.02 -9.69
CA THR A 24 -18.68 -11.19 -8.81
C THR A 24 -18.42 -10.84 -7.35
N GLN A 25 -18.97 -11.66 -6.45
CA GLN A 25 -18.74 -11.52 -5.01
C GLN A 25 -17.25 -11.65 -4.64
N GLU A 26 -16.52 -12.53 -5.31
CA GLU A 26 -15.08 -12.73 -5.09
C GLU A 26 -14.28 -11.48 -5.47
N GLN A 27 -14.61 -10.84 -6.59
CA GLN A 27 -13.99 -9.58 -7.01
C GLN A 27 -14.28 -8.46 -6.00
N SER A 28 -15.52 -8.37 -5.51
CA SER A 28 -15.90 -7.41 -4.47
C SER A 28 -15.10 -7.63 -3.18
N LEU A 29 -14.94 -8.89 -2.76
CA LEU A 29 -14.15 -9.24 -1.60
C LEU A 29 -12.67 -8.82 -1.76
N VAL A 30 -12.06 -9.13 -2.90
CA VAL A 30 -10.67 -8.75 -3.19
C VAL A 30 -10.52 -7.23 -3.25
N PHE A 31 -11.48 -6.53 -3.86
CA PHE A 31 -11.53 -5.08 -3.90
C PHE A 31 -11.54 -4.48 -2.49
N VAL A 32 -12.46 -4.92 -1.63
CA VAL A 32 -12.59 -4.41 -0.26
C VAL A 32 -11.34 -4.72 0.57
N LYS A 33 -10.77 -5.93 0.46
CA LYS A 33 -9.52 -6.28 1.15
C LYS A 33 -8.38 -5.32 0.78
N ARG A 34 -8.21 -5.05 -0.51
CA ARG A 34 -7.15 -4.14 -0.99
C ARG A 34 -7.40 -2.69 -0.60
N MET A 35 -8.66 -2.24 -0.66
CA MET A 35 -9.06 -0.89 -0.22
C MET A 35 -8.76 -0.70 1.27
N MET A 36 -9.14 -1.70 2.09
CA MET A 36 -8.94 -1.67 3.52
C MET A 36 -7.44 -1.64 3.88
N ALA A 37 -6.60 -2.42 3.19
CA ALA A 37 -5.16 -2.38 3.38
C ALA A 37 -4.56 -1.00 3.06
N LEU A 38 -4.94 -0.40 1.92
CA LEU A 38 -4.48 0.94 1.51
C LEU A 38 -4.94 2.04 2.48
N ALA A 39 -6.22 2.02 2.86
CA ALA A 39 -6.79 2.99 3.79
C ALA A 39 -6.15 2.88 5.18
N THR A 40 -6.06 1.67 5.73
CA THR A 40 -5.43 1.42 7.03
C THR A 40 -3.99 1.87 7.03
N SER A 41 -3.24 1.56 5.97
CA SER A 41 -1.85 1.98 5.82
C SER A 41 -1.68 3.51 5.76
N SER A 42 -2.58 4.20 5.05
CA SER A 42 -2.59 5.66 5.00
C SER A 42 -2.92 6.27 6.38
N ILE A 43 -3.91 5.71 7.08
CA ILE A 43 -4.30 6.17 8.42
C ILE A 43 -3.17 5.95 9.43
N THR A 44 -2.56 4.76 9.46
CA THR A 44 -1.48 4.44 10.41
C THR A 44 -0.23 5.27 10.15
N TYR A 45 0.02 5.65 8.88
CA TYR A 45 1.11 6.56 8.52
C TYR A 45 0.83 7.98 9.01
N LEU A 46 -0.34 8.53 8.67
CA LEU A 46 -0.74 9.89 9.09
C LEU A 46 -0.81 10.04 10.61
N ARG A 47 -1.16 8.96 11.32
CA ARG A 47 -1.22 8.93 12.79
C ARG A 47 0.12 8.60 13.45
N GLY A 48 1.16 8.25 12.69
CA GLY A 48 2.46 7.87 13.24
C GLY A 48 2.43 6.61 14.12
N ILE A 49 1.51 5.68 13.87
CA ILE A 49 1.36 4.44 14.68
C ILE A 49 2.57 3.51 14.48
N PHE A 50 3.12 3.49 13.27
CA PHE A 50 4.32 2.71 12.94
C PHE A 50 5.44 3.64 12.47
N PRO A 51 6.72 3.25 12.68
CA PRO A 51 7.85 4.03 12.19
C PRO A 51 7.87 4.05 10.66
N GLU A 52 8.46 5.10 10.06
CA GLU A 52 8.48 5.27 8.60
C GLU A 52 9.12 4.08 7.86
N GLY A 53 10.09 3.40 8.48
CA GLY A 53 10.72 2.18 7.94
C GLY A 53 9.78 0.98 7.79
N ALA A 54 8.58 1.02 8.39
CA ALA A 54 7.54 0.01 8.20
C ALA A 54 6.72 0.23 6.92
N TYR A 55 6.90 1.35 6.22
CA TYR A 55 6.15 1.70 5.01
C TYR A 55 7.04 1.72 3.77
N CYS A 56 6.46 1.34 2.64
CA CYS A 56 7.00 1.56 1.30
C CYS A 56 6.15 2.63 0.61
N SER A 57 6.80 3.63 0.03
CA SER A 57 6.11 4.65 -0.76
C SER A 57 5.93 4.15 -2.18
N ARG A 58 4.71 4.16 -2.69
CA ARG A 58 4.40 3.89 -4.10
C ARG A 58 3.55 5.03 -4.65
N TYR A 59 3.60 5.24 -5.96
CA TYR A 59 2.79 6.26 -6.60
C TYR A 59 1.62 5.56 -7.29
N LEU A 60 0.40 6.02 -6.99
CA LEU A 60 -0.84 5.52 -7.54
C LEU A 60 -1.51 6.63 -8.34
N GLU A 61 -1.33 6.62 -9.67
CA GLU A 61 -1.83 7.69 -10.57
C GLU A 61 -1.64 9.09 -9.95
N ASP A 62 -0.38 9.44 -9.65
CA ASP A 62 0.03 10.70 -9.02
C ASP A 62 -0.26 10.88 -7.52
N LEU A 63 -0.98 9.96 -6.88
CA LEU A 63 -1.14 9.93 -5.42
C LEU A 63 0.00 9.17 -4.75
N SER A 64 0.72 9.79 -3.82
CA SER A 64 1.71 9.09 -3.00
C SER A 64 1.01 8.21 -1.95
N VAL A 65 0.95 6.90 -2.18
CA VAL A 65 0.41 5.93 -1.23
C VAL A 65 1.53 5.31 -0.39
N LYS A 66 1.29 5.20 0.91
CA LYS A 66 2.17 4.47 1.82
C LYS A 66 1.57 3.10 2.02
N ILE A 67 2.32 2.05 1.73
CA ILE A 67 1.90 0.65 1.89
C ILE A 67 2.77 0.01 2.97
N LEU A 68 2.15 -0.57 4.00
CA LEU A 68 2.83 -1.34 5.04
C LEU A 68 3.62 -2.50 4.43
N LYS A 69 4.89 -2.61 4.81
CA LYS A 69 5.77 -3.71 4.39
C LYS A 69 5.51 -4.94 5.25
N GLU A 70 5.36 -6.08 4.60
CA GLU A 70 5.29 -7.38 5.27
C GLU A 70 6.61 -7.71 5.97
N ASP A 71 7.75 -7.28 5.45
CA ASP A 71 9.06 -7.44 6.09
C ASP A 71 9.44 -6.25 6.99
N SER A 72 8.46 -5.65 7.64
CA SER A 72 8.75 -4.63 8.65
C SER A 72 9.22 -5.30 9.94
N SER A 73 10.26 -4.74 10.56
CA SER A 73 10.75 -5.15 11.88
C SER A 73 9.72 -4.96 13.00
N CYS A 74 8.55 -4.38 12.68
CA CYS A 74 7.45 -4.13 13.59
C CYS A 74 6.38 -5.22 13.46
N GLU A 75 6.24 -6.06 14.48
CA GLU A 75 5.26 -7.17 14.45
C GLU A 75 3.80 -6.70 14.29
N GLY A 76 3.47 -5.50 14.79
CA GLY A 76 2.13 -4.92 14.65
C GLY A 76 1.78 -4.61 13.20
N ALA A 77 2.74 -4.08 12.43
CA ALA A 77 2.59 -3.83 11.00
C ALA A 77 2.42 -5.14 10.21
N ARG A 78 3.21 -6.17 10.55
CA ARG A 78 3.09 -7.52 9.98
C ARG A 78 1.71 -8.15 10.16
N LYS A 79 1.12 -8.03 11.36
CA LYS A 79 -0.23 -8.56 11.63
C LYS A 79 -1.31 -7.85 10.81
N ILE A 80 -1.13 -6.57 10.48
CA ILE A 80 -2.09 -5.80 9.67
C ILE A 80 -1.95 -6.12 8.18
N VAL A 81 -0.80 -6.56 7.69
CA VAL A 81 -0.63 -6.96 6.29
C VAL A 81 -1.08 -8.39 6.04
N LYS A 82 -1.06 -9.24 7.08
CA LYS A 82 -1.41 -10.66 7.02
C LYS A 82 -2.94 -10.87 7.19
N TRP A 83 -3.71 -10.75 6.09
CA TRP A 83 -5.16 -10.98 6.02
C TRP A 83 -5.53 -12.25 5.26
#